data_AF-A0AAU6D6Y0-F1
#
_entry.id   AF-A0AAU6D6Y0-F1
#
_cell.length_a   1.000
_cell.length_b   1.000
_cell.length_c   1.000
_cell.angle_alpha   90.00
_cell.angle_beta   90.00
_cell.angle_gamma   90.00
#
_symmetry.space_group_name_H-M   'P 1'
#
loop_
_entity.id
_entity.type
_entity.pdbx_description
1 polymer ?
#
loop_
_entity_poly.entity_id
_entity_poly.type
_entity_poly.pdbx_seq_one_letter_code
_entity_poly.pdbx_strand_id
1 'polypeptide(L)'
;MSLIEVGPEQVELVVGGRGALAPRVRLFDLSRADEYEASFAVEAVADGVRARLEAVTVTVWDNLDEFFDNLARDFRGWEGERVWVNNHLVVTATFGSGGHVYLSWTLRSGFFPEDWKCTVTNVVEAGEGMTTLAADVREFLGQE
;
A
#
# COMPACT_ATOMS: atom_id res chain seq x y z
N MET A 1 1.61 -8.12 -15.78
CA MET A 1 2.33 -9.23 -15.12
C MET A 1 3.15 -8.67 -13.98
N SER A 2 2.48 -8.45 -12.86
CA SER A 2 3.12 -8.35 -11.54
C SER A 2 3.63 -9.74 -11.17
N LEU A 3 4.83 -9.82 -10.60
CA LEU A 3 5.43 -11.08 -10.17
C LEU A 3 5.12 -11.24 -8.68
N ILE A 4 4.19 -12.14 -8.37
CA ILE A 4 3.94 -12.59 -6.99
C ILE A 4 4.80 -13.84 -6.80
N GLU A 5 5.95 -13.71 -6.14
CA GLU A 5 6.70 -14.87 -5.63
C GLU A 5 6.17 -15.21 -4.24
N VAL A 6 5.20 -16.13 -4.17
CA VAL A 6 4.67 -16.68 -2.91
C VAL A 6 5.56 -17.83 -2.46
N GLY A 7 6.41 -17.59 -1.46
CA GLY A 7 7.01 -18.65 -0.64
C GLY A 7 6.04 -19.08 0.46
N PRO A 8 6.00 -20.36 0.85
CA PRO A 8 5.00 -20.84 1.81
C PRO A 8 5.25 -20.23 3.21
N GLU A 9 4.19 -19.68 3.80
CA GLU A 9 4.07 -19.09 5.16
C GLU A 9 4.46 -17.63 5.40
N GLN A 10 4.70 -16.81 4.37
CA GLN A 10 4.67 -15.34 4.53
C GLN A 10 3.87 -14.72 3.39
N VAL A 11 2.65 -14.26 3.68
CA VAL A 11 1.89 -13.44 2.73
C VAL A 11 2.59 -12.10 2.65
N GLU A 12 3.25 -11.84 1.54
CA GLU A 12 3.95 -10.59 1.26
C GLU A 12 3.26 -9.90 0.09
N LEU A 13 2.87 -8.64 0.30
CA LEU A 13 2.37 -7.77 -0.76
C LEU A 13 3.48 -6.81 -1.21
N VAL A 14 3.82 -6.85 -2.50
CA VAL A 14 4.79 -5.93 -3.10
C VAL A 14 4.12 -5.04 -4.13
N VAL A 15 4.12 -3.73 -3.86
CA VAL A 15 3.64 -2.69 -4.76
C VAL A 15 4.83 -2.03 -5.43
N GLY A 16 4.99 -2.18 -6.74
CA GLY A 16 6.17 -1.71 -7.46
C GLY A 16 5.92 -1.34 -8.92
N GLY A 17 6.71 -0.39 -9.42
CA GLY A 17 6.76 -0.10 -10.87
C GLY A 17 7.63 -1.12 -11.62
N ARG A 18 7.57 -1.11 -12.95
CA ARG A 18 8.44 -1.97 -13.78
C ARG A 18 9.87 -1.42 -13.79
N GLY A 19 10.83 -2.22 -13.34
CA GLY A 19 12.27 -1.91 -13.39
C GLY A 19 13.00 -2.16 -12.06
N ALA A 20 14.32 -2.31 -12.13
CA ALA A 20 15.15 -2.55 -10.94
C ALA A 20 15.22 -1.33 -10.00
N LEU A 21 15.05 -0.12 -10.55
CA LEU A 21 15.12 1.16 -9.83
C LEU A 21 13.74 1.77 -9.55
N ALA A 22 12.66 1.09 -9.93
CA ALA A 22 11.32 1.59 -9.66
C ALA A 22 11.08 1.58 -8.14
N PRO A 23 10.42 2.62 -7.59
CA PRO A 23 10.00 2.60 -6.19
C PRO A 23 9.18 1.36 -5.88
N ARG A 24 9.35 0.84 -4.66
CA ARG A 24 8.67 -0.36 -4.16
C ARG A 24 8.21 -0.14 -2.74
N VAL A 25 7.04 -0.70 -2.42
CA VAL A 25 6.50 -0.79 -1.07
C VAL A 25 6.17 -2.25 -0.81
N ARG A 26 6.59 -2.75 0.35
CA ARG A 26 6.38 -4.13 0.78
C ARG A 26 5.59 -4.11 2.08
N LEU A 27 4.54 -4.91 2.16
CA LEU A 27 3.79 -5.20 3.38
C LEU A 27 4.00 -6.69 3.67
N PHE A 28 4.46 -7.01 4.88
CA PHE A 28 4.88 -8.38 5.24
C PHE A 28 4.80 -8.56 6.77
N ASP A 29 5.10 -9.77 7.24
CA ASP A 29 5.04 -10.14 8.66
C ASP A 29 3.67 -9.79 9.30
N LEU A 30 2.58 -10.07 8.58
CA LEU A 30 1.23 -9.88 9.11
C LEU A 30 1.03 -10.77 10.34
N SER A 31 0.63 -10.14 11.43
CA SER A 31 0.22 -10.77 12.68
C SER A 31 -1.12 -10.21 13.10
N ARG A 32 -1.99 -11.05 13.65
CA ARG A 32 -3.28 -10.63 14.20
C ARG A 32 -3.18 -10.58 15.72
N ALA A 33 -3.56 -9.46 16.30
CA ALA A 33 -3.72 -9.36 17.75
C ALA A 33 -5.03 -10.05 18.17
N ASP A 34 -6.11 -9.81 17.42
CA ASP A 34 -7.42 -10.44 17.57
C ASP A 34 -8.22 -10.42 16.25
N GLU A 35 -9.55 -10.57 16.32
CA GLU A 35 -10.43 -10.55 15.15
C GLU A 35 -10.64 -9.15 14.54
N TYR A 36 -10.31 -8.08 15.28
CA TYR A 36 -10.51 -6.69 14.89
C TYR A 36 -9.21 -5.97 14.55
N GLU A 37 -8.06 -6.43 15.07
CA GLU A 37 -6.78 -5.74 14.95
C GLU A 37 -5.69 -6.64 14.33
N ALA A 38 -4.99 -6.11 13.32
CA ALA A 38 -3.83 -6.70 12.71
C ALA A 38 -2.66 -5.72 12.66
N SER A 39 -1.45 -6.23 12.76
CA SER A 39 -0.20 -5.49 12.62
C SER A 39 0.66 -6.11 11.54
N PHE A 40 1.33 -5.29 10.74
CA PHE A 40 2.30 -5.75 9.74
C PHE A 40 3.47 -4.80 9.63
N ALA A 41 4.59 -5.30 9.12
CA ALA A 41 5.73 -4.48 8.79
C ALA A 41 5.55 -3.85 7.40
N VAL A 42 6.09 -2.64 7.22
CA VAL A 42 6.08 -1.92 5.94
C VAL A 42 7.48 -1.45 5.60
N GLU A 43 7.89 -1.69 4.36
CA GLU A 43 9.17 -1.24 3.82
C GLU A 43 8.98 -0.47 2.51
N ALA A 44 9.44 0.77 2.47
CA ALA A 44 9.47 1.61 1.29
C ALA A 44 10.91 1.73 0.78
N VAL A 45 11.12 1.44 -0.51
CA VAL A 45 12.43 1.48 -1.17
C VAL A 45 12.34 2.31 -2.44
N ALA A 46 13.29 3.22 -2.63
CA ALA A 46 13.53 3.96 -3.87
C ALA A 46 15.04 4.17 -4.05
N ASP A 47 15.44 4.84 -5.13
CA ASP A 47 16.86 5.15 -5.37
C ASP A 47 17.44 5.96 -4.19
N GLY A 48 18.47 5.41 -3.53
CA GLY A 48 19.10 6.00 -2.34
C GLY A 48 18.26 6.01 -1.05
N VAL A 49 17.05 5.44 -1.04
CA VAL A 49 16.13 5.49 0.11
C VAL A 49 15.64 4.09 0.48
N ARG A 50 15.74 3.76 1.78
CA ARG A 50 15.09 2.59 2.40
C ARG A 50 14.54 3.00 3.76
N ALA A 51 13.22 2.99 3.89
CA ALA A 51 12.52 3.29 5.13
C ALA A 51 11.69 2.08 5.53
N ARG A 52 11.69 1.74 6.82
CA ARG A 52 11.02 0.55 7.33
C ARG A 52 10.37 0.84 8.69
N LEU A 53 9.16 0.33 8.87
CA LEU A 53 8.45 0.25 10.13
C LEU A 53 8.18 -1.22 10.42
N GLU A 54 8.52 -1.68 11.62
CA GLU A 54 8.32 -3.09 12.01
C GLU A 54 6.86 -3.40 12.39
N ALA A 55 6.07 -2.38 12.71
CA ALA A 55 4.68 -2.54 13.07
C ALA A 55 3.85 -1.33 12.65
N VAL A 56 2.90 -1.56 11.75
CA VAL A 56 1.77 -0.69 11.42
C VAL A 56 0.52 -1.44 11.82
N THR A 57 -0.27 -0.85 12.71
CA THR A 57 -1.53 -1.45 13.19
C THR A 57 -2.69 -0.92 12.37
N VAL A 58 -3.52 -1.83 11.87
CA VAL A 58 -4.80 -1.55 11.24
C VAL A 58 -5.91 -2.32 11.95
N THR A 59 -7.08 -1.72 12.00
CA THR A 59 -8.31 -2.30 12.51
C THR A 59 -9.28 -2.55 11.36
N VAL A 60 -10.31 -3.38 11.61
CA VAL A 60 -11.41 -3.59 10.66
C VAL A 60 -12.20 -2.32 10.33
N TRP A 61 -12.02 -1.23 11.08
CA TRP A 61 -12.66 0.07 10.82
C TRP A 61 -11.76 1.05 10.09
N ASP A 62 -10.46 0.73 9.92
CA ASP A 62 -9.56 1.57 9.13
C ASP A 62 -9.90 1.45 7.62
N ASN A 63 -10.58 0.39 7.18
CA ASN A 63 -11.09 0.22 5.81
C ASN A 63 -9.99 0.37 4.73
N LEU A 64 -8.81 -0.20 4.98
CA LEU A 64 -7.69 -0.17 4.02
C LEU A 64 -8.02 -0.93 2.73
N ASP A 65 -8.62 -2.11 2.85
CA ASP A 65 -9.15 -2.91 1.75
C ASP A 65 -10.21 -2.15 0.96
N GLU A 66 -11.21 -1.58 1.63
CA GLU A 66 -12.28 -0.80 0.99
C GLU A 66 -11.71 0.40 0.22
N PHE A 67 -10.66 1.03 0.74
CA PHE A 67 -9.97 2.11 0.04
C PHE A 67 -9.43 1.63 -1.32
N PHE A 68 -8.71 0.51 -1.38
CA PHE A 68 -8.20 -0.02 -2.65
C PHE A 68 -9.32 -0.53 -3.56
N ASP A 69 -10.39 -1.10 -3.02
CA ASP A 69 -11.57 -1.51 -3.79
C ASP A 69 -12.24 -0.34 -4.49
N ASN A 70 -12.39 0.78 -3.78
CA ASN A 70 -12.92 2.01 -4.35
C ASN A 70 -12.02 2.58 -5.45
N LEU A 71 -10.69 2.48 -5.32
CA LEU A 71 -9.77 2.88 -6.38
C LEU A 71 -9.89 2.00 -7.63
N ALA A 72 -9.99 0.67 -7.44
CA ALA A 72 -10.16 -0.28 -8.55
C ALA A 72 -11.52 -0.12 -9.25
N ARG A 73 -12.59 0.13 -8.49
CA ARG A 73 -13.94 0.33 -9.02
C ARG A 73 -14.03 1.59 -9.88
N ASP A 74 -13.34 2.66 -9.48
CA ASP A 74 -13.35 3.94 -10.18
C ASP A 74 -12.22 4.06 -11.21
N PHE A 75 -11.85 2.95 -11.86
CA PHE A 75 -10.80 2.87 -12.88
C PHE A 75 -10.97 3.82 -14.08
N ARG A 76 -12.18 4.35 -14.29
CA ARG A 76 -12.46 5.34 -15.34
C ARG A 76 -11.98 6.74 -14.99
N GLY A 77 -11.62 6.97 -13.73
CA GLY A 77 -11.08 8.21 -13.22
C GLY A 77 -11.92 8.84 -12.13
N TRP A 78 -11.25 9.66 -11.32
CA TRP A 78 -11.83 10.55 -10.33
C TRP A 78 -11.06 11.87 -10.32
N GLU A 79 -11.68 12.92 -9.82
CA GLU A 79 -11.01 14.21 -9.61
C GLU A 79 -10.40 14.29 -8.20
N GLY A 80 -9.25 14.96 -8.10
CA GLY A 80 -8.58 15.22 -6.83
C GLY A 80 -7.80 14.01 -6.28
N GLU A 81 -7.45 14.12 -4.99
CA GLU A 81 -6.70 13.12 -4.25
C GLU A 81 -7.66 12.34 -3.34
N ARG A 82 -7.51 11.01 -3.34
CA ARG A 82 -8.12 10.13 -2.34
C ARG A 82 -7.06 9.77 -1.32
N VAL A 83 -7.42 9.81 -0.05
CA VAL A 83 -6.48 9.62 1.06
C VAL A 83 -7.03 8.56 2.01
N TRP A 84 -6.20 7.58 2.30
CA TRP A 84 -6.32 6.71 3.44
C TRP A 84 -5.22 7.04 4.44
N VAL A 85 -5.56 7.11 5.74
CA VAL A 85 -4.63 7.54 6.79
C VAL A 85 -4.85 6.75 8.06
N ASN A 86 -3.75 6.24 8.61
CA ASN A 86 -3.62 5.75 9.97
C ASN A 86 -2.45 6.48 10.65
N ASN A 87 -2.15 6.12 11.90
CA ASN A 87 -1.07 6.69 12.71
C ASN A 87 0.30 6.66 12.02
N HIS A 88 0.64 5.53 11.39
CA HIS A 88 1.99 5.29 10.86
C HIS A 88 2.09 5.27 9.33
N LEU A 89 0.96 5.11 8.65
CA LEU A 89 0.91 4.95 7.21
C LEU A 89 -0.17 5.86 6.61
N VAL A 90 0.20 6.57 5.55
CA VAL A 90 -0.74 7.32 4.71
C VAL A 90 -0.59 6.84 3.28
N VAL A 91 -1.70 6.49 2.65
CA VAL A 91 -1.75 6.14 1.23
C VAL A 91 -2.58 7.20 0.53
N THR A 92 -1.98 7.89 -0.44
CA THR A 92 -2.72 8.83 -1.29
C THR A 92 -2.74 8.34 -2.72
N ALA A 93 -3.85 8.63 -3.41
CA ALA A 93 -4.12 8.16 -4.76
C ALA A 93 -4.67 9.30 -5.62
N THR A 94 -4.00 9.56 -6.73
CA THR A 94 -4.47 10.51 -7.75
C THR A 94 -4.58 9.82 -9.10
N PHE A 95 -5.69 10.04 -9.80
CA PHE A 95 -5.86 9.54 -11.15
C PHE A 95 -5.14 10.44 -12.16
N GLY A 96 -4.21 9.85 -12.91
CA GLY A 96 -3.44 10.49 -13.95
C GLY A 96 -4.04 10.34 -15.34
N SER A 97 -3.65 11.23 -16.26
CA SER A 97 -3.93 11.04 -17.67
C SER A 97 -3.33 9.72 -18.19
N GLY A 98 -4.05 9.04 -19.08
CA GLY A 98 -3.57 7.80 -19.70
C GLY A 98 -3.86 6.53 -18.91
N GLY A 99 -4.77 6.57 -17.94
CA GLY A 99 -5.24 5.36 -17.22
C GLY A 99 -4.24 4.85 -16.18
N HIS A 100 -3.54 5.76 -15.50
CA HIS A 100 -2.60 5.42 -14.44
C HIS A 100 -3.04 6.05 -13.13
N VAL A 101 -2.80 5.36 -12.03
CA VAL A 101 -2.99 5.84 -10.67
C VAL A 101 -1.60 6.04 -10.06
N TYR A 102 -1.35 7.24 -9.56
CA TYR A 102 -0.18 7.52 -8.74
C TYR A 102 -0.53 7.22 -7.29
N LEU A 103 0.15 6.23 -6.72
CA LEU A 103 -0.04 5.79 -5.34
C LEU A 103 1.15 6.21 -4.50
N SER A 104 0.95 7.18 -3.62
CA SER A 104 1.98 7.65 -2.70
C SER A 104 1.81 7.02 -1.33
N TRP A 105 2.88 6.38 -0.85
CA TRP A 105 2.93 5.72 0.45
C TRP A 105 3.85 6.53 1.36
N THR A 106 3.28 7.09 2.42
CA THR A 106 4.02 7.86 3.42
C THR A 106 4.12 7.07 4.71
N LEU A 107 5.32 6.60 5.04
CA LEU A 107 5.65 6.00 6.33
C LEU A 107 6.06 7.10 7.31
N ARG A 108 5.64 7.00 8.57
CA ARG A 108 5.96 7.96 9.64
C ARG A 108 6.32 7.20 10.92
N SER A 109 7.47 7.51 11.53
CA SER A 109 7.84 6.90 12.82
C SER A 109 6.96 7.37 13.98
N GLY A 110 6.36 8.54 13.85
CA GLY A 110 5.47 9.13 14.84
C GLY A 110 4.90 10.47 14.39
N PHE A 111 4.45 11.26 15.37
CA PHE A 111 3.72 12.51 15.16
C PHE A 111 4.54 13.77 15.45
N PHE A 112 5.73 13.62 16.04
CA PHE A 112 6.54 14.74 16.49
C PHE A 112 7.44 15.27 15.35
N PRO A 113 7.92 16.52 15.44
CA PRO A 113 8.78 17.11 14.41
C PRO A 113 10.10 16.36 14.17
N GLU A 114 10.64 15.69 15.19
CA GLU A 114 11.84 14.86 15.11
C GLU A 114 11.60 13.48 14.48
N ASP A 115 10.35 13.06 14.34
CA ASP A 115 9.98 11.80 13.70
C ASP A 115 10.26 11.86 12.20
N TRP A 116 10.86 10.80 11.68
CA TRP A 116 11.14 10.73 10.26
C TRP A 116 9.85 10.42 9.48
N LYS A 117 9.81 10.93 8.25
CA LYS A 117 8.77 10.60 7.27
C LYS A 117 9.43 10.27 5.95
N CYS A 118 8.94 9.23 5.28
CA CYS A 118 9.40 8.83 3.96
C CYS A 118 8.20 8.62 3.06
N THR A 119 8.19 9.29 1.91
CA THR A 119 7.16 9.10 0.88
C THR A 119 7.78 8.51 -0.38
N VAL A 120 7.21 7.40 -0.86
CA VAL A 120 7.52 6.84 -2.17
C VAL A 120 6.26 6.76 -3.01
N THR A 121 6.39 6.92 -4.32
CA THR A 121 5.24 6.90 -5.24
C THR A 121 5.39 5.77 -6.26
N ASN A 122 4.40 4.89 -6.29
CA ASN A 122 4.24 3.88 -7.34
C ASN A 122 3.27 4.38 -8.41
N VAL A 123 3.41 3.86 -9.62
CA VAL A 123 2.46 4.07 -10.71
C VAL A 123 1.83 2.74 -11.05
N VAL A 124 0.51 2.66 -10.93
CA VAL A 124 -0.27 1.44 -11.17
C VAL A 124 -1.25 1.72 -12.31
N GLU A 125 -1.46 0.74 -13.18
CA GLU A 125 -2.49 0.85 -14.24
C GLU A 125 -3.87 0.84 -13.59
N ALA A 126 -4.73 1.77 -13.97
CA ALA A 126 -5.98 2.04 -13.26
C ALA A 126 -7.02 0.90 -13.34
N GLY A 127 -6.96 0.06 -14.38
CA GLY A 127 -7.89 -1.05 -14.57
C GLY A 127 -7.39 -2.34 -13.93
N GLU A 128 -6.71 -3.17 -14.72
CA GLU A 128 -6.28 -4.50 -14.27
C GLU A 128 -5.28 -4.37 -13.12
N GLY A 129 -4.32 -3.45 -13.24
CA GLY A 129 -3.33 -3.19 -12.19
C GLY A 129 -3.94 -2.89 -10.82
N MET A 130 -4.91 -1.97 -10.75
CA MET A 130 -5.60 -1.64 -9.50
C MET A 130 -6.51 -2.76 -9.01
N THR A 131 -7.15 -3.50 -9.93
CA THR A 131 -8.01 -4.64 -9.58
C THR A 131 -7.19 -5.76 -8.93
N THR A 132 -6.03 -6.09 -9.49
CA THR A 132 -5.09 -7.04 -8.89
C THR A 132 -4.58 -6.52 -7.56
N LEU A 133 -4.14 -5.26 -7.48
CA LEU A 133 -3.66 -4.69 -6.23
C LEU A 133 -4.71 -4.73 -5.11
N ALA A 134 -5.97 -4.42 -5.40
CA ALA A 134 -7.06 -4.48 -4.44
C ALA A 134 -7.30 -5.92 -3.95
N ALA A 135 -7.23 -6.90 -4.85
CA ALA A 135 -7.30 -8.32 -4.48
C ALA A 135 -6.12 -8.76 -3.61
N ASP A 136 -4.90 -8.37 -3.97
CA ASP A 136 -3.71 -8.73 -3.20
C ASP A 136 -3.71 -8.08 -1.80
N VAL A 137 -4.26 -6.86 -1.65
CA VAL A 137 -4.46 -6.21 -0.33
C VAL A 137 -5.48 -6.97 0.51
N ARG A 138 -6.61 -7.37 -0.08
CA ARG A 138 -7.63 -8.19 0.59
C ARG A 138 -7.07 -9.54 1.05
N GLU A 139 -6.34 -10.23 0.19
CA GLU A 139 -5.67 -11.49 0.52
C GLU A 139 -4.64 -11.29 1.63
N PHE A 140 -3.81 -10.25 1.53
CA PHE A 140 -2.85 -9.89 2.58
C PHE A 140 -3.52 -9.63 3.93
N LEU A 141 -4.66 -8.94 3.96
CA LEU A 141 -5.42 -8.68 5.19
C LEU A 141 -6.31 -9.84 5.62
N GLY A 142 -6.37 -10.94 4.85
CA GLY A 142 -7.29 -12.06 5.03
C GLY A 142 -8.76 -11.63 5.10
N GLN A 143 -9.15 -10.65 4.29
CA GLN A 143 -10.53 -10.19 4.08
C GLN A 143 -10.96 -10.74 2.71
N GLU A 144 -11.76 -11.82 2.67
CA GLU A 144 -12.31 -12.39 1.42
C GLU A 144 -13.74 -11.91 1.14
#